data_AF-A0A6C0JBG9-F1
#
_entry.id   AF-A0A6C0JBG9-F1
#
_cell.length_a   1.000
_cell.length_b   1.000
_cell.length_c   1.000
_cell.angle_alpha   90.00
_cell.angle_beta   90.00
_cell.angle_gamma   90.00
#
_symmetry.space_group_name_H-M   'P 1'
#
loop_
_entity.id
_entity.type
_entity.pdbx_description
1 polymer ?
#
loop_
_entity_poly.entity_id
_entity_poly.type
_entity_poly.pdbx_seq_one_letter_code
_entity_poly.pdbx_strand_id
1 'polypeptide(L)'
;MTKTRKKRRIKKGMRKTKKQFLYNPNNPKKSFDVYIDKNPNDTISIKYATIGDVKNTIKKIEKLFKSKKYPHKRIWQVGMIMKVRLEAMNKYKKTRYKKAKNVLKRYRLSKRYFDFLGERTKQKTFLERKKMVFKF
;
A
#
# COMPACT_ATOMS: atom_id res chain seq x y z
N MET A 1 12.27 -28.33 67.60
CA MET A 1 11.92 -27.00 67.04
C MET A 1 12.94 -26.62 65.98
N THR A 2 12.57 -26.53 64.70
CA THR A 2 13.32 -25.74 63.70
C THR A 2 12.43 -25.56 62.46
N LYS A 3 11.81 -24.37 62.32
CA LYS A 3 10.97 -24.01 61.17
C LYS A 3 11.87 -23.57 60.00
N THR A 4 11.89 -24.32 58.90
CA THR A 4 12.60 -23.96 57.68
C THR A 4 11.87 -22.82 56.95
N ARG A 5 12.47 -21.62 56.92
CA ARG A 5 11.95 -20.44 56.22
C ARG A 5 12.03 -20.63 54.70
N LYS A 6 10.87 -20.81 54.04
CA LYS A 6 10.76 -20.86 52.57
C LYS A 6 10.99 -19.45 51.98
N LYS A 7 12.15 -19.19 51.35
CA LYS A 7 12.42 -17.94 50.62
C LYS A 7 11.46 -17.81 49.44
N ARG A 8 10.50 -16.88 49.50
CA ARG A 8 9.63 -16.51 48.37
C ARG A 8 10.47 -15.77 47.32
N ARG A 9 10.70 -16.41 46.16
CA ARG A 9 11.23 -15.74 44.96
C ARG A 9 10.18 -14.76 44.44
N ILE A 10 10.43 -13.46 44.59
CA ILE A 10 9.63 -12.41 43.96
C ILE A 10 9.91 -12.45 42.45
N LYS A 11 8.95 -12.94 41.65
CA LYS A 11 9.00 -12.81 40.19
C LYS A 11 8.87 -11.32 39.85
N LYS A 12 9.99 -10.67 39.50
CA LYS A 12 9.97 -9.32 38.89
C LYS A 12 9.17 -9.41 37.58
N GLY A 13 7.92 -8.98 37.60
CA GLY A 13 7.14 -8.82 36.37
C GLY A 13 7.83 -7.79 35.48
N MET A 14 8.19 -8.17 34.25
CA MET A 14 8.64 -7.21 33.24
C MET A 14 7.52 -6.19 33.05
N ARG A 15 7.75 -4.94 33.46
CA ARG A 15 6.88 -3.83 33.10
C ARG A 15 6.87 -3.76 31.58
N LYS A 16 5.77 -4.18 30.94
CA LYS A 16 5.54 -3.92 29.52
C LYS A 16 5.54 -2.40 29.36
N THR A 17 6.60 -1.85 28.78
CA THR A 17 6.59 -0.45 28.35
C THR A 17 5.43 -0.31 27.39
N LYS A 18 4.48 0.60 27.70
CA LYS A 18 3.42 0.93 26.76
C LYS A 18 4.12 1.40 25.49
N LYS A 19 4.02 0.63 24.40
CA LYS A 19 4.47 1.08 23.08
C LYS A 19 3.59 2.27 22.72
N GLN A 20 4.03 3.47 23.06
CA GLN A 20 3.44 4.69 22.53
C GLN A 20 3.68 4.63 21.02
N PHE A 21 2.64 4.81 20.22
CA PHE A 21 2.81 5.02 18.79
C PHE A 21 3.56 6.34 18.66
N LEU A 22 4.90 6.27 18.63
CA LEU A 22 5.78 7.42 18.79
C LEU A 22 5.64 8.31 17.55
N TYR A 23 4.76 9.32 17.66
CA TYR A 23 4.89 10.55 16.91
C TYR A 23 6.02 11.35 17.57
N ASN A 24 7.14 11.49 16.86
CA ASN A 24 8.26 12.32 17.26
C ASN A 24 8.12 13.71 16.62
N PRO A 25 7.68 14.75 17.37
CA PRO A 25 7.42 16.08 16.82
C PRO A 25 8.68 16.74 16.24
N ASN A 26 9.86 16.37 16.74
CA ASN A 26 11.13 16.96 16.33
C ASN A 26 11.75 16.25 15.12
N ASN A 27 11.32 15.02 14.81
CA ASN A 27 11.80 14.27 13.65
C ASN A 27 10.73 13.30 13.11
N PRO A 28 9.90 13.76 12.15
CA PRO A 28 8.85 12.96 11.53
C PRO A 28 9.35 11.65 10.91
N LYS A 29 10.63 11.55 10.50
CA LYS A 29 11.21 10.32 9.95
C LYS A 29 11.35 9.21 10.99
N LYS A 30 11.52 9.58 12.27
CA LYS A 30 11.57 8.65 13.42
C LYS A 30 10.17 8.24 13.88
N SER A 31 9.13 8.94 13.42
CA SER A 31 7.75 8.57 13.69
C SER A 31 7.33 7.33 12.91
N PHE A 32 6.61 6.44 13.58
CA PHE A 32 5.92 5.31 12.93
C PHE A 32 4.51 5.76 12.52
N ASP A 33 4.42 6.81 11.71
CA ASP A 33 3.16 7.22 11.13
C ASP A 33 3.11 6.75 9.68
N VAL A 34 2.12 5.89 9.41
CA VAL A 34 1.85 5.34 8.08
C VAL A 34 1.48 6.45 7.07
N TYR A 35 1.06 7.61 7.57
CA TYR A 35 0.60 8.76 6.78
C TYR A 35 1.62 9.91 6.70
N ILE A 36 2.76 9.82 7.38
CA ILE A 36 3.86 10.79 7.19
C ILE A 36 4.67 10.38 5.96
N ASP A 37 4.61 11.23 4.94
CA ASP A 37 5.47 11.08 3.77
C ASP A 37 6.92 11.39 4.15
N LYS A 38 7.75 10.35 4.24
CA LYS A 38 9.17 10.48 4.57
C LYS A 38 9.97 11.07 3.39
N ASN A 39 9.39 11.13 2.19
CA ASN A 39 10.01 11.67 0.99
C ASN A 39 8.95 12.10 -0.08
N PRO A 40 8.61 13.40 -0.18
CA PRO A 40 7.57 13.89 -1.11
C PRO A 40 7.81 13.52 -2.59
N ASN A 41 9.07 13.26 -2.96
CA ASN A 41 9.44 12.84 -4.31
C ASN A 41 8.84 11.48 -4.70
N ASP A 42 8.47 10.64 -3.74
CA ASP A 42 7.87 9.32 -3.98
C ASP A 42 6.36 9.38 -4.23
N THR A 43 5.72 10.54 -4.08
CA THR A 43 4.27 10.68 -4.22
C THR A 43 3.84 10.73 -5.70
N ILE A 44 2.98 9.79 -6.09
CA ILE A 44 2.39 9.71 -7.43
C ILE A 44 0.89 9.95 -7.32
N SER A 45 0.41 11.07 -7.86
CA SER A 45 -1.03 11.36 -7.91
C SER A 45 -1.79 10.37 -8.82
N ILE A 46 -2.86 9.79 -8.28
CA ILE A 46 -3.74 8.77 -8.89
C ILE A 46 -5.15 9.37 -9.04
N LYS A 47 -5.72 9.32 -10.24
CA LYS A 47 -7.14 9.60 -10.47
C LYS A 47 -7.87 8.29 -10.78
N TYR A 48 -9.04 8.07 -10.18
CA TYR A 48 -9.84 6.84 -10.36
C TYR A 48 -11.36 7.09 -10.34
N ALA A 49 -11.78 8.35 -10.57
CA ALA A 49 -13.18 8.75 -10.54
C ALA A 49 -13.98 8.20 -11.72
N THR A 50 -13.35 8.07 -12.89
CA THR A 50 -13.97 7.49 -14.10
C THR A 50 -13.14 6.32 -14.65
N ILE A 51 -13.69 5.57 -15.61
CA ILE A 51 -12.91 4.54 -16.32
C ILE A 51 -11.73 5.20 -17.08
N GLY A 52 -11.96 6.37 -17.68
CA GLY A 52 -10.93 7.13 -18.38
C GLY A 52 -9.78 7.49 -17.44
N ASP A 53 -10.09 7.96 -16.22
CA ASP A 53 -9.07 8.27 -15.21
C ASP A 53 -8.24 7.06 -14.82
N VAL A 54 -8.87 5.89 -14.64
CA VAL A 54 -8.15 4.65 -14.32
C VAL A 54 -7.21 4.29 -15.49
N LYS A 55 -7.69 4.36 -16.74
CA LYS A 55 -6.85 4.11 -17.92
C LYS A 55 -5.67 5.08 -18.01
N ASN A 56 -5.93 6.37 -17.82
CA ASN A 56 -4.90 7.41 -17.88
C ASN A 56 -3.88 7.27 -16.75
N THR A 57 -4.34 6.91 -15.55
CA THR A 57 -3.46 6.64 -14.41
C THR A 57 -2.57 5.43 -14.66
N ILE A 58 -3.12 4.34 -15.20
CA ILE A 58 -2.32 3.16 -15.61
C ILE A 58 -1.26 3.56 -16.64
N LYS A 59 -1.64 4.29 -17.71
CA LYS A 59 -0.70 4.78 -18.73
C LYS A 59 0.41 5.66 -18.13
N LYS A 60 0.05 6.57 -17.22
CA LYS A 60 1.00 7.46 -16.51
C LYS A 60 2.01 6.64 -15.71
N ILE A 61 1.54 5.69 -14.91
CA ILE A 61 2.38 4.85 -14.05
C ILE A 61 3.28 3.95 -14.90
N GLU A 62 2.78 3.38 -15.99
CA GLU A 62 3.59 2.60 -16.95
C GLU A 62 4.70 3.45 -17.58
N LYS A 63 4.39 4.69 -18.00
CA LYS A 63 5.40 5.61 -18.53
C LYS A 63 6.50 5.88 -17.50
N LEU A 64 6.11 6.16 -16.26
CA LEU A 64 7.03 6.43 -15.14
C LEU A 64 7.95 5.23 -14.83
N PHE A 65 7.42 4.02 -14.88
CA PHE A 65 8.22 2.80 -14.73
C PHE A 65 9.22 2.64 -15.88
N LYS A 66 8.74 2.74 -17.12
CA LYS A 66 9.55 2.50 -18.33
C LYS A 66 10.63 3.56 -18.54
N SER A 67 10.42 4.77 -18.02
CA SER A 67 11.41 5.86 -18.00
C SER A 67 12.41 5.77 -16.83
N LYS A 68 12.40 4.67 -16.05
CA LYS A 68 13.23 4.48 -14.85
C LYS A 68 13.02 5.52 -13.74
N LYS A 69 11.96 6.33 -13.81
CA LYS A 69 11.70 7.38 -12.81
C LYS A 69 11.31 6.78 -11.45
N TYR A 70 10.60 5.65 -11.46
CA TYR A 70 10.26 4.93 -10.23
C TYR A 70 10.52 3.42 -10.38
N PRO A 71 10.97 2.75 -9.30
CA PRO A 71 11.18 1.31 -9.32
C PRO A 71 9.85 0.57 -9.39
N HIS A 72 9.88 -0.66 -9.92
CA HIS A 72 8.69 -1.52 -10.02
C HIS A 72 7.98 -1.70 -8.66
N LYS A 73 8.74 -1.77 -7.56
CA LYS A 73 8.18 -1.84 -6.19
C LYS A 73 7.22 -0.69 -5.89
N ARG A 74 7.58 0.55 -6.25
CA ARG A 74 6.74 1.73 -6.01
C ARG A 74 5.49 1.69 -6.89
N ILE A 75 5.66 1.31 -8.16
CA ILE A 75 4.58 1.14 -9.13
C ILE A 75 3.56 0.09 -8.66
N TRP A 76 4.05 -1.03 -8.11
CA TRP A 76 3.23 -2.10 -7.54
C TRP A 76 2.43 -1.62 -6.32
N GLN A 77 3.05 -0.88 -5.40
CA GLN A 77 2.35 -0.27 -4.25
C GLN A 77 1.22 0.67 -4.68
N VAL A 78 1.49 1.55 -5.66
CA VAL A 78 0.49 2.48 -6.20
C VAL A 78 -0.66 1.72 -6.88
N GLY A 79 -0.33 0.65 -7.63
CA GLY A 79 -1.32 -0.27 -8.19
C GLY A 79 -2.20 -0.94 -7.14
N MET A 80 -1.60 -1.40 -6.03
CA MET A 80 -2.32 -2.00 -4.90
C MET A 80 -3.29 -1.02 -4.26
N ILE A 81 -2.86 0.22 -3.98
CA ILE A 81 -3.72 1.26 -3.40
C ILE A 81 -4.91 1.54 -4.31
N MET A 82 -4.69 1.67 -5.63
CA MET A 82 -5.77 1.90 -6.60
C MET A 82 -6.78 0.75 -6.59
N LYS A 83 -6.31 -0.51 -6.58
CA LYS A 83 -7.15 -1.72 -6.51
C LYS A 83 -7.97 -1.75 -5.22
N VAL A 84 -7.34 -1.55 -4.06
CA VAL A 84 -8.02 -1.59 -2.75
C VAL A 84 -9.08 -0.50 -2.62
N ARG A 85 -8.79 0.73 -3.07
CA ARG A 85 -9.77 1.83 -3.06
C ARG A 85 -10.98 1.50 -3.93
N LEU A 86 -10.76 1.02 -5.15
CA LEU A 86 -11.85 0.65 -6.07
C LEU A 86 -12.61 -0.60 -5.60
N GLU A 87 -11.95 -1.51 -4.90
CA GLU A 87 -12.57 -2.68 -4.26
C GLU A 87 -13.53 -2.27 -3.15
N ALA A 88 -13.09 -1.38 -2.24
CA ALA A 88 -13.93 -0.81 -1.21
C ALA A 88 -15.13 -0.07 -1.81
N MET A 89 -14.89 0.74 -2.85
CA MET A 89 -15.99 1.41 -3.57
C MET A 89 -16.98 0.41 -4.18
N ASN A 90 -16.50 -0.67 -4.78
CA ASN A 90 -17.35 -1.71 -5.37
C ASN A 90 -18.15 -2.46 -4.31
N LYS A 91 -17.55 -2.76 -3.14
CA LYS A 91 -18.22 -3.41 -2.00
C LYS A 91 -19.38 -2.55 -1.48
N TYR A 92 -19.17 -1.25 -1.34
CA TYR A 92 -20.15 -0.31 -0.78
C TYR A 92 -20.93 0.48 -1.83
N LYS A 93 -20.98 0.02 -3.09
CA LYS A 93 -21.62 0.75 -4.19
C LYS A 93 -23.13 0.98 -3.97
N LYS A 94 -23.81 0.05 -3.28
CA LYS A 94 -25.25 0.14 -2.99
C LYS A 94 -25.57 1.05 -1.80
N THR A 95 -24.60 1.34 -0.93
CA THR A 95 -24.81 2.09 0.32
C THR A 95 -24.16 3.46 0.27
N ARG A 96 -22.83 3.53 0.21
CA ARG A 96 -22.04 4.78 0.28
C ARG A 96 -21.82 5.45 -1.07
N TYR A 97 -21.76 4.66 -2.16
CA TYR A 97 -21.41 5.17 -3.49
C TYR A 97 -22.54 5.01 -4.52
N LYS A 98 -23.79 5.27 -4.12
CA LYS A 98 -25.00 5.06 -4.94
C LYS A 98 -24.95 5.81 -6.29
N LYS A 99 -24.37 7.01 -6.31
CA LYS A 99 -24.27 7.87 -7.50
C LYS A 99 -23.08 7.51 -8.42
N ALA A 100 -22.19 6.61 -8.00
CA ALA A 100 -20.98 6.31 -8.73
C ALA A 100 -21.25 5.36 -9.92
N LYS A 101 -20.97 5.83 -11.14
CA LYS A 101 -21.21 5.06 -12.37
C LYS A 101 -20.08 4.09 -12.68
N ASN A 102 -20.38 2.89 -13.19
CA ASN A 102 -19.37 1.94 -13.66
C ASN A 102 -18.30 1.48 -12.63
N VAL A 103 -18.62 1.49 -11.33
CA VAL A 103 -17.66 1.13 -10.26
C VAL A 103 -17.06 -0.27 -10.48
N LEU A 104 -17.89 -1.24 -10.87
CA LEU A 104 -17.44 -2.60 -11.13
C LEU A 104 -16.42 -2.68 -12.28
N LYS A 105 -16.65 -1.94 -13.38
CA LYS A 105 -15.72 -1.90 -14.52
C LYS A 105 -14.38 -1.27 -14.11
N ARG A 106 -14.42 -0.19 -13.33
CA ARG A 106 -13.22 0.46 -12.76
C ARG A 106 -12.42 -0.52 -11.89
N TYR A 107 -13.09 -1.19 -10.97
CA TYR A 107 -12.46 -2.20 -10.10
C TYR A 107 -11.84 -3.34 -10.93
N ARG A 108 -12.60 -3.94 -11.85
CA ARG A 108 -12.10 -5.03 -12.71
C ARG A 108 -10.84 -4.63 -13.49
N LEU A 109 -10.83 -3.42 -14.06
CA LEU A 109 -9.65 -2.90 -14.77
C LEU A 109 -8.45 -2.74 -13.83
N SER A 110 -8.65 -2.16 -12.64
CA SER A 110 -7.58 -2.02 -11.65
C SER A 110 -7.04 -3.36 -11.15
N LYS A 111 -7.92 -4.36 -10.99
CA LYS A 111 -7.55 -5.71 -10.58
C LYS A 111 -6.70 -6.39 -11.66
N ARG A 112 -7.14 -6.36 -12.93
CA ARG A 112 -6.37 -6.88 -14.07
C ARG A 112 -4.97 -6.27 -14.14
N TYR A 113 -4.88 -4.97 -13.95
CA TYR A 113 -3.57 -4.28 -13.94
C TYR A 113 -2.72 -4.69 -12.74
N PHE A 114 -3.30 -4.81 -11.55
CA PHE A 114 -2.57 -5.28 -10.36
C PHE A 114 -2.04 -6.71 -10.52
N ASP A 115 -2.87 -7.61 -11.06
CA ASP A 115 -2.49 -9.00 -11.36
C ASP A 115 -1.33 -9.03 -12.38
N PHE A 116 -1.39 -8.19 -13.42
CA PHE A 116 -0.28 -8.00 -14.38
C PHE A 116 1.02 -7.50 -13.71
N LEU A 117 0.93 -6.54 -12.78
CA LEU A 117 2.11 -6.10 -12.02
C LEU A 117 2.67 -7.22 -11.13
N GLY A 118 1.81 -8.12 -10.63
CA GLY A 118 2.21 -9.33 -9.93
C GLY A 118 3.04 -10.26 -10.82
N GLU A 119 2.57 -10.54 -12.04
CA GLU A 119 3.33 -11.33 -13.03
C GLU A 119 4.66 -10.65 -13.40
N ARG A 120 4.66 -9.32 -13.54
CA ARG A 120 5.89 -8.56 -13.80
C ARG A 120 6.91 -8.69 -12.67
N THR A 121 6.49 -8.85 -11.42
CA THR A 121 7.40 -9.05 -10.28
C THR A 121 8.23 -10.33 -10.41
N LYS A 122 7.70 -11.36 -11.08
CA LYS A 122 8.38 -12.65 -11.27
C LYS A 122 9.59 -12.57 -12.19
N GLN A 123 9.62 -11.57 -13.08
CA GLN A 123 10.77 -11.34 -13.97
C GLN A 123 11.96 -10.81 -13.16
N LYS A 124 13.17 -11.23 -13.53
CA LYS A 124 14.40 -10.94 -12.75
C LYS A 124 14.97 -9.58 -13.14
N THR A 125 15.03 -9.28 -14.44
CA THR A 125 15.70 -8.07 -14.92
C THR A 125 14.74 -6.92 -15.19
N PHE A 126 15.25 -5.69 -15.10
CA PHE A 126 14.48 -4.51 -15.48
C PHE A 126 14.07 -4.55 -16.97
N LEU A 127 14.94 -5.04 -17.85
CA LEU A 127 14.69 -5.14 -19.29
C LEU A 127 13.52 -6.07 -19.60
N GLU A 128 13.47 -7.26 -18.98
CA GLU A 128 12.33 -8.18 -19.07
C GLU A 128 11.03 -7.51 -18.62
N ARG A 129 11.05 -6.88 -17.44
CA ARG A 129 9.88 -6.17 -16.90
C ARG A 129 9.41 -5.04 -17.82
N LYS A 130 10.35 -4.30 -18.43
CA LYS A 130 10.08 -3.18 -19.34
C LYS A 130 9.44 -3.65 -20.65
N LYS A 131 9.80 -4.83 -21.15
CA LYS A 131 9.22 -5.45 -22.36
C LYS A 131 7.75 -5.83 -22.17
N MET A 132 7.32 -6.15 -20.95
CA MET A 132 5.92 -6.48 -20.67
C MET A 132 4.99 -5.28 -20.88
N VAL A 133 3.89 -5.49 -21.63
CA VAL A 133 2.89 -4.46 -21.93
C VAL A 133 1.52 -4.89 -21.40
N PHE A 134 0.90 -4.01 -20.60
CA PHE A 134 -0.48 -4.21 -20.16
C PHE A 134 -1.44 -3.96 -21.32
N LYS A 135 -2.34 -4.92 -21.57
CA LYS A 135 -3.43 -4.79 -22.55
C LYS A 135 -4.73 -4.43 -21.83
N PHE A 136 -5.43 -3.40 -22.33
CA PHE A 136 -6.63 -2.84 -21.70
C PHE A 136 -7.87 -3.74 -21.79
#